data_AF-A0A844I448-F1
#
_entry.id   AF-A0A844I448-F1
#
_cell.length_a   1.000
_cell.length_b   1.000
_cell.length_c   1.000
_cell.angle_alpha   90.00
_cell.angle_beta   90.00
_cell.angle_gamma   90.00
#
_symmetry.space_group_name_H-M   'P 1'
#
loop_
_entity.id
_entity.type
_entity.pdbx_description
1 polymer ?
#
loop_
_entity_poly.entity_id
_entity_poly.type
_entity_poly.pdbx_seq_one_letter_code
_entity_poly.pdbx_strand_id
1 'polypeptide(L)'
;MKGETENQTASAPPSQKKGFSGLHVFGIVLLTIVATIGVGYWWLSHYVFPENFEPVTLNASEQDSLNNKLDTLGINTQDGGSGGPLKPEPYSEEGASREVRFSERELNGMLANNTDLAQRLAVDLSDNLLSALLLVPLEEDFPVLGGRTLRVNAGVELSFADGRPLVKLTGVSLMGVPIPNAWLGNLKNVDLVNEFGANPGFWQSFAAGVDYIHVEDGQLLVRLKE
;
A
#
# COMPACT_ATOMS: atom_id res chain seq x y z
N MET A 1 -92.76 39.47 -27.22
CA MET A 1 -93.11 38.18 -27.86
C MET A 1 -91.82 37.39 -28.02
N LYS A 2 -91.71 36.23 -27.34
CA LYS A 2 -90.77 35.11 -27.56
C LYS A 2 -89.26 35.42 -27.53
N GLY A 3 -88.43 34.73 -26.76
CA GLY A 3 -88.60 33.56 -25.93
C GLY A 3 -87.26 33.22 -25.29
N GLU A 4 -87.34 32.62 -24.11
CA GLU A 4 -86.28 32.13 -23.24
C GLU A 4 -85.44 31.02 -23.91
N THR A 5 -84.12 31.09 -23.73
CA THR A 5 -83.32 29.89 -23.42
C THR A 5 -82.03 30.30 -22.71
N GLU A 6 -82.03 30.10 -21.39
CA GLU A 6 -80.84 29.68 -20.65
C GLU A 6 -80.19 28.48 -21.37
N ASN A 7 -78.86 28.41 -21.44
CA ASN A 7 -78.15 27.36 -20.68
C ASN A 7 -76.62 27.45 -20.76
N GLN A 8 -76.04 27.21 -19.59
CA GLN A 8 -74.82 26.43 -19.34
C GLN A 8 -73.47 26.95 -19.84
N THR A 9 -72.79 27.60 -18.89
CA THR A 9 -71.37 27.44 -18.55
C THR A 9 -70.84 26.04 -18.89
N ALA A 10 -70.13 25.92 -20.01
CA ALA A 10 -69.33 24.74 -20.30
C ALA A 10 -67.98 24.89 -19.59
N SER A 11 -67.87 24.28 -18.41
CA SER A 11 -66.60 24.08 -17.72
C SER A 11 -65.61 23.37 -18.64
N ALA A 12 -64.45 24.00 -18.88
CA ALA A 12 -63.34 23.34 -19.55
C ALA A 12 -62.98 22.05 -18.79
N PRO A 13 -62.78 20.91 -19.48
CA PRO A 13 -62.45 19.67 -18.80
C PRO A 13 -61.10 19.83 -18.08
N PRO A 14 -60.94 19.32 -16.84
CA PRO A 14 -59.64 19.31 -16.21
C PRO A 14 -58.69 18.46 -17.07
N SER A 15 -57.55 19.04 -17.45
CA SER A 15 -56.49 18.35 -18.15
C SER A 15 -56.04 17.15 -17.31
N GLN A 16 -56.45 15.94 -17.69
CA GLN A 16 -55.97 14.70 -17.08
C GLN A 16 -54.47 14.60 -17.38
N LYS A 17 -53.63 14.96 -16.41
CA LYS A 17 -52.22 14.61 -16.44
C LYS A 17 -52.16 13.08 -16.40
N LYS A 18 -51.76 12.47 -17.51
CA LYS A 18 -51.44 11.04 -17.59
C LYS A 18 -50.40 10.74 -16.50
N GLY A 19 -50.85 10.16 -15.39
CA GLY A 19 -49.95 9.65 -14.36
C GLY A 19 -49.06 8.59 -14.98
N PHE A 20 -47.79 8.56 -14.58
CA PHE A 20 -46.86 7.52 -14.99
C PHE A 20 -47.46 6.16 -14.64
N SER A 21 -47.70 5.31 -15.65
CA SER A 21 -48.11 3.92 -15.45
C SER A 21 -47.08 3.22 -14.56
N GLY A 22 -47.51 2.35 -13.64
CA GLY A 22 -46.60 1.62 -12.75
C GLY A 22 -45.50 0.87 -13.51
N LEU A 23 -45.76 0.47 -14.76
CA LEU A 23 -44.77 -0.15 -15.65
C LEU A 23 -43.67 0.84 -16.11
N HIS A 24 -44.02 2.10 -16.35
CA HIS A 24 -43.03 3.14 -16.67
C HIS A 24 -42.18 3.51 -15.46
N VAL A 25 -42.79 3.62 -14.27
CA VAL A 25 -42.04 3.87 -13.03
C VAL A 25 -41.07 2.71 -12.76
N PHE A 26 -41.53 1.47 -12.91
CA PHE A 26 -40.68 0.29 -12.78
C PHE A 26 -39.52 0.29 -13.79
N GLY A 27 -39.78 0.63 -15.06
CA GLY A 27 -38.74 0.73 -16.09
C GLY A 27 -37.68 1.79 -15.77
N ILE A 28 -38.10 2.96 -15.26
CA ILE A 28 -37.17 4.02 -14.86
C ILE A 28 -36.32 3.56 -13.66
N VAL A 29 -36.94 2.96 -12.64
CA VAL A 29 -36.21 2.46 -11.46
C VAL A 29 -35.17 1.40 -11.89
N LEU A 30 -35.56 0.43 -12.72
CA LEU A 30 -34.63 -0.58 -13.23
C LEU A 30 -33.47 0.06 -14.01
N LEU A 31 -33.76 1.00 -14.90
CA LEU A 31 -32.75 1.70 -15.70
C LEU A 31 -31.79 2.47 -14.79
N THR A 32 -32.29 3.17 -13.77
CA THR A 32 -31.43 3.90 -12.83
C THR A 32 -30.54 2.98 -12.02
N ILE A 33 -31.03 1.81 -11.59
CA ILE A 33 -30.22 0.81 -10.89
C ILE A 33 -29.09 0.31 -11.80
N VAL A 34 -29.42 -0.09 -13.04
CA VAL A 34 -28.44 -0.57 -14.01
C VAL A 34 -27.42 0.53 -14.37
N ALA A 35 -27.88 1.76 -14.56
CA ALA A 35 -27.01 2.90 -14.83
C ALA A 35 -26.06 3.16 -13.65
N THR A 36 -26.56 3.09 -12.42
CA THR A 36 -25.76 3.28 -11.21
C THR A 36 -24.70 2.18 -11.07
N ILE A 37 -25.09 0.91 -11.29
CA ILE A 37 -24.15 -0.23 -11.26
C ILE A 37 -23.11 -0.10 -12.38
N GLY A 38 -23.53 0.26 -13.59
CA GLY A 38 -22.64 0.41 -14.74
C GLY A 38 -21.62 1.53 -14.57
N VAL A 39 -22.08 2.70 -14.10
CA VAL A 39 -21.19 3.84 -13.78
C VAL A 39 -20.25 3.48 -12.64
N GLY A 40 -20.75 2.83 -11.58
CA GLY A 40 -19.92 2.37 -10.46
C GLY A 40 -18.84 1.38 -10.89
N TYR A 41 -19.19 0.39 -11.71
CA TYR A 41 -18.24 -0.57 -12.26
C TYR A 41 -17.19 0.08 -13.16
N TRP A 42 -17.61 0.97 -14.06
CA TRP A 42 -16.70 1.70 -14.94
C TRP A 42 -15.72 2.59 -14.14
N TRP A 43 -16.21 3.30 -13.13
CA TRP A 43 -15.40 4.13 -12.24
C TRP A 43 -14.38 3.30 -11.46
N LEU A 44 -14.82 2.20 -10.82
CA LEU A 44 -13.93 1.29 -10.11
C LEU A 44 -12.87 0.70 -11.03
N SER A 45 -13.27 0.22 -12.21
CA SER A 45 -12.37 -0.47 -13.12
C SER A 45 -11.32 0.46 -13.75
N HIS A 46 -11.63 1.75 -13.95
CA HIS A 46 -10.73 2.66 -14.65
C HIS A 46 -9.86 3.52 -13.73
N TYR A 47 -10.33 3.87 -12.53
CA TYR A 47 -9.62 4.82 -11.65
C TYR A 47 -9.08 4.22 -10.36
N VAL A 48 -9.55 3.03 -9.95
CA VAL A 48 -9.24 2.51 -8.60
C VAL A 48 -8.18 1.41 -8.63
N PHE A 49 -8.07 0.63 -9.71
CA PHE A 49 -7.07 -0.45 -9.82
C PHE A 49 -5.76 0.07 -10.41
N PRO A 50 -4.64 0.01 -9.65
CA PRO A 50 -3.35 0.45 -10.13
C PRO A 50 -2.71 -0.55 -11.11
N GLU A 51 -1.84 -0.03 -11.97
CA GLU A 51 -0.90 -0.83 -12.76
C GLU A 51 0.26 -1.33 -11.87
N ASN A 52 0.97 -2.35 -12.35
CA ASN A 52 2.14 -2.91 -11.67
C ASN A 52 3.30 -1.89 -11.64
N PHE A 53 4.21 -2.02 -10.66
CA PHE A 53 5.42 -1.20 -10.65
C PHE A 53 6.38 -1.60 -11.76
N GLU A 54 7.03 -0.59 -12.35
CA GLU A 54 8.24 -0.81 -13.13
C GLU A 54 9.41 -1.05 -12.17
N PRO A 55 10.07 -2.22 -12.24
CA PRO A 55 11.15 -2.54 -11.31
C PRO A 55 12.28 -1.51 -11.40
N VAL A 56 12.77 -1.07 -10.24
CA VAL A 56 13.93 -0.17 -10.18
C VAL A 56 15.16 -0.89 -10.70
N THR A 57 15.79 -0.30 -11.71
CA THR A 57 17.06 -0.79 -12.26
C THR A 57 18.21 0.02 -11.67
N LEU A 58 19.16 -0.68 -11.06
CA LEU A 58 20.40 -0.10 -10.57
C LEU A 58 21.45 -0.12 -11.69
N ASN A 59 22.22 0.95 -11.80
CA ASN A 59 23.40 0.93 -12.66
C ASN A 59 24.55 0.14 -11.99
N ALA A 60 25.62 -0.15 -12.74
CA ALA A 60 26.73 -0.96 -12.25
C ALA A 60 27.35 -0.41 -10.96
N SER A 61 27.56 0.90 -10.87
CA SER A 61 28.14 1.53 -9.68
C SER A 61 27.21 1.46 -8.47
N GLU A 62 25.90 1.61 -8.68
CA GLU A 62 24.89 1.48 -7.61
C GLU A 62 24.79 0.04 -7.11
N GLN A 63 24.88 -0.93 -8.03
CA GLN A 63 24.88 -2.34 -7.67
C GLN A 63 26.12 -2.73 -6.87
N ASP A 64 27.30 -2.23 -7.25
CA ASP A 64 28.54 -2.46 -6.50
C ASP A 64 28.48 -1.82 -5.10
N SER A 65 27.94 -0.61 -4.99
CA SER A 65 27.67 0.06 -3.70
C SER A 65 26.76 -0.79 -2.82
N LEU A 66 25.65 -1.26 -3.38
CA LEU A 66 24.70 -2.11 -2.67
C LEU A 66 25.35 -3.42 -2.21
N ASN A 67 26.11 -4.10 -3.07
CA ASN A 67 26.76 -5.36 -2.73
C ASN A 67 27.75 -5.17 -1.57
N ASN A 68 28.60 -4.14 -1.63
CA ASN A 68 29.52 -3.84 -0.52
C ASN A 68 28.79 -3.57 0.81
N LYS A 69 27.62 -2.91 0.75
CA LYS A 69 26.76 -2.66 1.92
C LYS A 69 26.16 -3.94 2.48
N LEU A 70 25.74 -4.85 1.62
CA LEU A 70 25.19 -6.15 2.01
C LEU A 70 26.27 -7.09 2.55
N ASP A 71 27.45 -7.10 1.95
CA ASP A 71 28.62 -7.84 2.45
C ASP A 71 29.04 -7.36 3.84
N THR A 72 28.95 -6.05 4.10
CA THR A 72 29.17 -5.47 5.44
C THR A 72 28.18 -6.01 6.47
N LEU A 73 26.95 -6.35 6.05
CA LEU A 73 25.93 -6.98 6.88
C LEU A 73 26.02 -8.53 6.89
N GLY A 74 27.02 -9.12 6.23
CA GLY A 74 27.20 -10.56 6.09
C GLY A 74 26.27 -11.24 5.08
N ILE A 75 25.60 -10.46 4.22
CA ILE A 75 24.68 -10.96 3.18
C ILE A 75 25.44 -11.02 1.84
N ASN A 76 25.95 -12.20 1.48
CA ASN A 76 26.60 -12.41 0.19
C ASN A 76 25.55 -12.53 -0.92
N THR A 77 25.45 -11.53 -1.80
CA THR A 77 24.50 -11.54 -2.94
C THR A 77 25.03 -12.26 -4.19
N GLN A 78 26.33 -12.54 -4.25
CA GLN A 78 26.99 -13.17 -5.40
C GLN A 78 26.66 -14.67 -5.59
N ASP A 79 26.12 -15.33 -4.56
CA ASP A 79 25.87 -16.78 -4.61
C ASP A 79 24.49 -17.17 -5.18
N GLY A 80 23.69 -16.20 -5.61
CA GLY A 80 22.31 -16.40 -6.08
C GLY A 80 22.12 -17.16 -7.40
N GLY A 81 23.16 -17.74 -8.03
CA GLY A 81 22.91 -18.50 -9.26
C GLY A 81 24.07 -19.20 -9.97
N SER A 82 25.34 -18.97 -9.63
CA SER A 82 26.48 -19.68 -10.27
C SER A 82 27.76 -19.64 -9.43
N GLY A 83 27.66 -19.69 -8.10
CA GLY A 83 28.82 -19.72 -7.21
C GLY A 83 29.48 -21.10 -7.21
N GLY A 84 30.74 -21.17 -7.62
CA GLY A 84 31.58 -22.34 -7.32
C GLY A 84 31.67 -22.57 -5.79
N PRO A 85 32.23 -23.68 -5.33
CA PRO A 85 32.30 -23.99 -3.90
C PRO A 85 32.96 -22.82 -3.13
N LEU A 86 32.27 -22.37 -2.08
CA LEU A 86 32.76 -21.33 -1.16
C LEU A 86 34.16 -21.69 -0.68
N LYS A 87 35.08 -20.72 -0.77
CA LYS A 87 36.43 -20.87 -0.22
C LYS A 87 36.42 -20.43 1.24
N PRO A 88 36.99 -21.22 2.16
CA PRO A 88 37.12 -20.79 3.55
C PRO A 88 38.00 -19.55 3.66
N GLU A 89 37.47 -18.48 4.24
CA GLU A 89 38.21 -17.27 4.60
C GLU A 89 38.31 -17.18 6.13
N PRO A 90 39.42 -16.64 6.67
CA PRO A 90 39.54 -16.43 8.11
C PRO A 90 38.55 -15.36 8.58
N TYR A 91 37.83 -15.65 9.67
CA TYR A 91 36.94 -14.68 10.30
C TYR A 91 37.74 -13.48 10.87
N SER A 92 37.28 -12.26 10.56
CA SER A 92 37.82 -11.01 11.09
C SER A 92 36.70 -9.98 11.22
N GLU A 93 36.70 -9.24 12.34
CA GLU A 93 35.85 -8.05 12.53
C GLU A 93 36.68 -6.75 12.49
N GLU A 94 37.99 -6.83 12.24
CA GLU A 94 38.86 -5.65 12.18
C GLU A 94 38.45 -4.74 11.01
N GLY A 95 37.91 -3.57 11.34
CA GLY A 95 37.48 -2.57 10.35
C GLY A 95 36.05 -2.73 9.83
N ALA A 96 35.24 -3.64 10.39
CA ALA A 96 33.84 -3.80 10.01
C ALA A 96 33.05 -2.53 10.35
N SER A 97 32.51 -1.86 9.31
CA SER A 97 31.62 -0.71 9.51
C SER A 97 30.28 -1.19 10.05
N ARG A 98 29.98 -0.89 11.31
CA ARG A 98 28.67 -1.18 11.92
C ARG A 98 27.59 -0.20 11.47
N GLU A 99 27.93 0.79 10.63
CA GLU A 99 27.02 1.78 10.07
C GLU A 99 26.86 1.55 8.56
N VAL A 100 25.60 1.47 8.10
CA VAL A 100 25.24 1.29 6.70
C VAL A 100 24.15 2.30 6.32
N ARG A 101 24.28 2.87 5.12
CA ARG A 101 23.31 3.82 4.54
C ARG A 101 22.76 3.23 3.27
N PHE A 102 21.46 3.02 3.21
CA PHE A 102 20.77 2.57 2.00
C PHE A 102 20.01 3.74 1.39
N SER A 103 20.22 3.98 0.10
CA SER A 103 19.31 4.85 -0.65
C SER A 103 18.00 4.13 -0.93
N GLU A 104 16.93 4.90 -1.13
CA GLU A 104 15.63 4.35 -1.57
C GLU A 104 15.78 3.50 -2.84
N ARG A 105 16.60 3.95 -3.79
CA ARG A 105 16.86 3.19 -5.02
C ARG A 105 17.54 1.85 -4.74
N GLU A 106 18.48 1.81 -3.81
CA GLU A 106 19.11 0.57 -3.38
C GLU A 106 18.12 -0.38 -2.69
N LEU A 107 17.22 0.14 -1.83
CA LEU A 107 16.15 -0.66 -1.23
C LEU A 107 15.20 -1.23 -2.28
N ASN A 108 14.71 -0.39 -3.19
CA ASN A 108 13.84 -0.83 -4.28
C ASN A 108 14.56 -1.75 -5.28
N GLY A 109 15.87 -1.57 -5.48
CA GLY A 109 16.70 -2.48 -6.28
C GLY A 109 16.81 -3.87 -5.65
N MET A 110 16.91 -3.96 -4.31
CA MET A 110 16.84 -5.26 -3.61
C MET A 110 15.48 -5.93 -3.79
N LEU A 111 14.39 -5.16 -3.71
CA LEU A 111 13.04 -5.67 -3.97
C LEU A 111 12.89 -6.13 -5.43
N ALA A 112 13.47 -5.39 -6.37
CA ALA A 112 13.48 -5.72 -7.79
C ALA A 112 14.22 -7.01 -8.13
N ASN A 113 15.21 -7.41 -7.32
CA ASN A 113 15.92 -8.67 -7.49
C ASN A 113 15.05 -9.90 -7.17
N ASN A 114 13.94 -9.73 -6.46
CA ASN A 114 12.95 -10.78 -6.24
C ASN A 114 11.79 -10.63 -7.24
N THR A 115 11.61 -11.61 -8.12
CA THR A 115 10.61 -11.54 -9.21
C THR A 115 9.18 -11.30 -8.75
N ASP A 116 8.80 -11.79 -7.57
CA ASP A 116 7.43 -11.61 -7.05
C ASP A 116 7.23 -10.22 -6.43
N LEU A 117 8.27 -9.67 -5.80
CA LEU A 117 8.20 -8.36 -5.15
C LEU A 117 8.46 -7.21 -6.13
N ALA A 118 9.27 -7.43 -7.17
CA ALA A 118 9.73 -6.41 -8.11
C ALA A 118 8.61 -5.54 -8.70
N GLN A 119 7.45 -6.15 -8.94
CA GLN A 119 6.28 -5.48 -9.53
C GLN A 119 5.18 -5.17 -8.51
N ARG A 120 5.36 -5.60 -7.26
CA ARG A 120 4.30 -5.59 -6.24
C ARG A 120 4.63 -4.72 -5.04
N LEU A 121 5.89 -4.50 -4.71
CA LEU A 121 6.28 -3.74 -3.53
C LEU A 121 7.25 -2.63 -3.92
N ALA A 122 6.94 -1.42 -3.49
CA ALA A 122 7.82 -0.27 -3.57
C ALA A 122 7.93 0.39 -2.20
N VAL A 123 9.09 0.97 -1.92
CA VAL A 123 9.39 1.75 -0.73
C VAL A 123 9.70 3.18 -1.14
N ASP A 124 9.16 4.13 -0.39
CA ASP A 124 9.43 5.57 -0.48
C ASP A 124 9.93 6.05 0.89
N LEU A 125 11.04 6.77 0.90
CA LEU A 125 11.71 7.25 2.11
C LEU A 125 11.61 8.77 2.19
N SER A 126 10.97 9.26 3.24
CA SER A 126 10.86 10.68 3.56
C SER A 126 11.25 10.93 5.01
N ASP A 127 11.46 12.19 5.41
CA ASP A 127 11.93 12.55 6.74
C ASP A 127 11.14 11.84 7.88
N ASN A 128 11.81 10.92 8.59
CA ASN A 128 11.29 10.03 9.64
C ASN A 128 10.20 9.03 9.22
N LEU A 129 9.87 8.89 7.93
CA LEU A 129 8.78 8.07 7.45
C LEU A 129 9.21 7.14 6.31
N LEU A 130 9.07 5.85 6.55
CA LEU A 130 9.11 4.83 5.52
C LEU A 130 7.68 4.54 5.05
N SER A 131 7.42 4.77 3.77
CA SER A 131 6.17 4.45 3.11
C SER A 131 6.35 3.17 2.28
N ALA A 132 5.56 2.14 2.56
CA ALA A 132 5.54 0.91 1.79
C ALA A 132 4.23 0.80 1.01
N LEU A 133 4.33 0.67 -0.31
CA LEU A 133 3.20 0.51 -1.21
C LEU A 133 3.22 -0.90 -1.81
N LEU A 134 2.20 -1.69 -1.48
CA LEU A 134 2.05 -3.10 -1.84
C LEU A 134 0.83 -3.29 -2.77
N LEU A 135 1.04 -4.02 -3.86
CA LEU A 135 0.02 -4.47 -4.80
C LEU A 135 -0.26 -5.95 -4.56
N VAL A 136 -1.47 -6.26 -4.10
CA VAL A 136 -1.90 -7.63 -3.82
C VAL A 136 -2.88 -8.07 -4.91
N PRO A 137 -2.47 -8.91 -5.87
CA PRO A 137 -3.39 -9.48 -6.85
C PRO A 137 -4.34 -10.46 -6.16
N LEU A 138 -5.63 -10.33 -6.43
CA LEU A 138 -6.67 -11.25 -5.96
C LEU A 138 -6.95 -12.31 -7.02
N GLU A 139 -7.08 -13.56 -6.57
CA GLU A 139 -7.46 -14.69 -7.42
C GLU A 139 -8.84 -14.48 -8.06
N GLU A 140 -9.08 -15.05 -9.23
CA GLU A 140 -10.31 -14.84 -10.01
C GLU A 140 -11.59 -15.26 -9.27
N ASP A 141 -11.47 -16.23 -8.37
CA ASP A 141 -12.57 -16.77 -7.56
C ASP A 141 -12.87 -15.91 -6.31
N PHE A 142 -12.09 -14.86 -6.06
CA PHE A 142 -12.33 -13.98 -4.92
C PHE A 142 -13.66 -13.23 -5.06
N PRO A 143 -14.56 -13.27 -4.06
CA PRO A 143 -15.88 -12.65 -4.17
C PRO A 143 -15.79 -11.16 -4.46
N VAL A 144 -16.58 -10.68 -5.42
CA VAL A 144 -16.72 -9.25 -5.81
C VAL A 144 -15.49 -8.62 -6.46
N LEU A 145 -14.27 -8.99 -6.06
CA LEU A 145 -13.00 -8.35 -6.46
C LEU A 145 -12.00 -9.30 -7.12
N GLY A 146 -12.41 -10.51 -7.50
CA GLY A 146 -11.52 -11.48 -8.14
C GLY A 146 -10.92 -10.98 -9.47
N GLY A 147 -9.65 -11.34 -9.70
CA GLY A 147 -8.88 -10.90 -10.86
C GLY A 147 -8.46 -9.42 -10.81
N ARG A 148 -8.58 -8.77 -9.65
CA ARG A 148 -8.21 -7.35 -9.45
C ARG A 148 -7.03 -7.22 -8.50
N THR A 149 -6.32 -6.09 -8.60
CA THR A 149 -5.17 -5.77 -7.74
C THR A 149 -5.57 -4.81 -6.63
N LEU A 150 -5.37 -5.21 -5.39
CA LEU A 150 -5.56 -4.33 -4.23
C LEU A 150 -4.31 -3.50 -3.97
N ARG A 151 -4.48 -2.19 -3.83
CA ARG A 151 -3.43 -1.25 -3.44
C ARG A 151 -3.42 -1.05 -1.94
N VAL A 152 -2.36 -1.46 -1.26
CA VAL A 152 -2.17 -1.26 0.19
C VAL A 152 -1.02 -0.29 0.39
N ASN A 153 -1.24 0.81 1.12
CA ASN A 153 -0.15 1.68 1.56
C ASN A 153 -0.02 1.60 3.08
N ALA A 154 1.20 1.46 3.57
CA ALA A 154 1.53 1.53 4.99
C ALA A 154 2.60 2.59 5.23
N GLY A 155 2.39 3.45 6.23
CA GLY A 155 3.40 4.41 6.69
C GLY A 155 3.95 3.96 8.04
N VAL A 156 5.26 3.84 8.14
CA VAL A 156 5.99 3.45 9.33
C VAL A 156 6.95 4.56 9.71
N GLU A 157 6.74 5.14 10.89
CA GLU A 157 7.66 6.09 11.49
C GLU A 157 8.82 5.31 12.12
N LEU A 158 10.04 5.65 11.71
CA LEU A 158 11.29 5.04 12.19
C LEU A 158 12.15 6.11 12.83
N SER A 159 12.42 5.96 14.12
CA SER A 159 13.26 6.89 14.87
C SER A 159 14.04 6.18 15.97
N PHE A 160 14.89 6.92 16.66
CA PHE A 160 15.68 6.40 17.77
C PHE A 160 15.58 7.38 18.95
N ALA A 161 15.10 6.88 20.09
CA ALA A 161 14.97 7.69 21.31
C ALA A 161 15.21 6.82 22.54
N ASP A 162 15.64 7.44 23.65
CA ASP A 162 15.86 6.75 24.93
C ASP A 162 16.76 5.51 24.84
N GLY A 163 17.72 5.51 23.91
CA GLY A 163 18.66 4.40 23.70
C GLY A 163 18.04 3.15 23.05
N ARG A 164 16.87 3.26 22.43
CA ARG A 164 16.20 2.17 21.71
C ARG A 164 15.61 2.64 20.37
N PRO A 165 15.53 1.75 19.36
CA PRO A 165 14.78 2.05 18.14
C PRO A 165 13.28 2.14 18.46
N LEU A 166 12.60 3.08 17.83
CA LEU A 166 11.15 3.25 17.85
C LEU A 166 10.60 2.94 16.47
N VAL A 167 9.61 2.06 16.41
CA VAL A 167 8.99 1.65 15.14
C VAL A 167 7.48 1.78 15.29
N LYS A 168 6.91 2.83 14.70
CA LYS A 168 5.51 3.18 14.90
C LYS A 168 4.72 3.09 13.60
N LEU A 169 3.64 2.31 13.60
CA LEU A 169 2.75 2.20 12.45
C LEU A 169 1.84 3.44 12.37
N THR A 170 2.21 4.44 11.58
CA THR A 170 1.44 5.69 11.42
C THR A 170 0.07 5.45 10.78
N GLY A 171 -0.03 4.49 9.87
CA GLY A 171 -1.31 4.08 9.30
C GLY A 171 -1.21 3.08 8.16
N VAL A 172 -2.35 2.49 7.84
CA VAL A 172 -2.55 1.63 6.68
C VAL A 172 -3.76 2.15 5.90
N SER A 173 -3.67 2.17 4.58
CA SER A 173 -4.80 2.46 3.69
C SER A 173 -4.95 1.38 2.64
N LEU A 174 -6.20 1.12 2.27
CA LEU A 174 -6.57 0.22 1.18
C LEU A 174 -7.25 1.04 0.09
N MET A 175 -6.71 0.99 -1.13
CA MET A 175 -7.19 1.79 -2.26
C MET A 175 -7.24 3.30 -1.98
N GLY A 176 -6.37 3.78 -1.08
CA GLY A 176 -6.35 5.18 -0.62
C GLY A 176 -7.36 5.51 0.48
N VAL A 177 -8.16 4.54 0.92
CA VAL A 177 -9.08 4.68 2.06
C VAL A 177 -8.37 4.21 3.34
N PRO A 178 -8.17 5.07 4.35
CA PRO A 178 -7.53 4.68 5.61
C PRO A 178 -8.30 3.58 6.34
N ILE A 179 -7.60 2.54 6.79
CA ILE A 179 -8.21 1.46 7.58
C ILE A 179 -8.42 1.94 9.03
N PRO A 180 -9.61 1.74 9.61
CA PRO A 180 -9.88 2.07 11.02
C PRO A 180 -8.94 1.34 11.98
N ASN A 181 -8.48 2.04 13.03
CA ASN A 181 -7.54 1.44 13.99
C ASN A 181 -8.10 0.17 14.67
N ALA A 182 -9.40 0.16 14.99
CA ALA A 182 -10.06 -0.98 15.61
C ALA A 182 -9.98 -2.26 14.74
N TRP A 183 -9.94 -2.12 13.42
CA TRP A 183 -9.84 -3.26 12.50
C TRP A 183 -8.39 -3.74 12.35
N LEU A 184 -7.43 -2.85 12.63
CA LEU A 184 -6.01 -3.18 12.71
C LEU A 184 -5.63 -3.72 14.09
N GLY A 185 -6.59 -4.05 14.96
CA GLY A 185 -6.30 -4.54 16.32
C GLY A 185 -5.68 -3.46 17.22
N ASN A 186 -6.01 -2.19 17.00
CA ASN A 186 -5.47 -1.03 17.71
C ASN A 186 -3.96 -0.78 17.52
N LEU A 187 -3.34 -1.31 16.46
CA LEU A 187 -1.90 -1.17 16.19
C LEU A 187 -1.47 0.19 15.61
N LYS A 188 -2.41 1.02 15.16
CA LYS A 188 -2.08 2.35 14.61
C LYS A 188 -1.54 3.25 15.71
N ASN A 189 -0.44 3.93 15.42
CA ASN A 189 0.33 4.78 16.33
C ASN A 189 0.89 4.06 17.56
N VAL A 190 0.98 2.73 17.52
CA VAL A 190 1.65 1.93 18.54
C VAL A 190 3.11 1.76 18.15
N ASP A 191 4.01 1.97 19.11
CA ASP A 191 5.41 1.60 18.98
C ASP A 191 5.55 0.08 19.14
N LEU A 192 5.85 -0.59 18.03
CA LEU A 192 5.93 -2.04 17.92
C LEU A 192 7.10 -2.60 18.74
N VAL A 193 8.19 -1.84 18.90
CA VAL A 193 9.32 -2.24 19.72
C VAL A 193 8.92 -2.23 21.19
N ASN A 194 8.26 -1.17 21.64
CA ASN A 194 7.78 -1.08 23.01
C ASN A 194 6.67 -2.10 23.32
N GLU A 195 5.73 -2.30 22.40
CA GLU A 195 4.58 -3.20 22.60
C GLU A 195 5.00 -4.68 22.58
N PHE A 196 5.90 -5.07 21.67
CA PHE A 196 6.21 -6.49 21.44
C PHE A 196 7.64 -6.89 21.84
N GLY A 197 8.54 -5.94 22.12
CA GLY A 197 9.96 -6.22 22.42
C GLY A 197 10.22 -6.84 23.80
N ALA A 198 9.24 -6.83 24.70
CA ALA A 198 9.34 -7.54 25.98
C ALA A 198 9.23 -9.07 25.84
N ASN A 199 8.61 -9.54 24.76
CA ASN A 199 8.44 -10.96 24.49
C ASN A 199 9.59 -11.49 23.63
N PRO A 200 10.07 -12.73 23.86
CA PRO A 200 11.03 -13.36 22.98
C PRO A 200 10.54 -13.39 21.54
N GLY A 201 11.36 -12.89 20.62
CA GLY A 201 11.03 -12.85 19.20
C GLY A 201 11.73 -11.72 18.46
N PHE A 202 11.25 -11.46 17.25
CA PHE A 202 11.85 -10.50 16.32
C PHE A 202 12.09 -9.12 16.95
N TRP A 203 11.08 -8.53 17.61
CA TRP A 203 11.16 -7.17 18.15
C TRP A 203 12.19 -7.04 19.29
N GLN A 204 12.34 -8.08 20.11
CA GLN A 204 13.38 -8.11 21.14
C GLN A 204 14.78 -8.14 20.51
N SER A 205 15.00 -9.03 19.55
CA SER A 205 16.30 -9.15 18.86
C SER A 205 16.63 -7.90 18.05
N PHE A 206 15.65 -7.32 17.36
CA PHE A 206 15.80 -6.07 16.62
C PHE A 206 16.21 -4.91 17.55
N ALA A 207 15.50 -4.74 18.66
CA ALA A 207 15.82 -3.68 19.63
C ALA A 207 17.18 -3.86 20.30
N ALA A 208 17.61 -5.11 20.50
CA ALA A 208 18.93 -5.43 21.04
C ALA A 208 20.05 -5.20 20.03
N GLY A 209 19.81 -5.47 18.74
CA GLY A 209 20.84 -5.42 17.68
C GLY A 209 21.00 -4.09 16.96
N VAL A 210 20.12 -3.11 17.19
CA VAL A 210 20.17 -1.80 16.52
C VAL A 210 20.59 -0.71 17.51
N ASP A 211 21.70 -0.03 17.21
CA ASP A 211 22.23 1.12 17.97
C ASP A 211 21.69 2.46 17.47
N TYR A 212 21.33 2.54 16.18
CA TYR A 212 20.72 3.74 15.62
C TYR A 212 19.93 3.39 14.36
N ILE A 213 18.76 4.01 14.17
CA ILE A 213 17.99 3.92 12.94
C ILE A 213 17.31 5.26 12.66
N HIS A 214 17.41 5.73 11.42
CA HIS A 214 16.79 6.99 11.01
C HIS A 214 16.51 6.98 9.52
N VAL A 215 15.40 7.63 9.13
CA VAL A 215 15.02 7.84 7.74
C VAL A 215 15.12 9.32 7.43
N GLU A 216 15.87 9.64 6.40
CA GLU A 216 15.99 10.96 5.78
C GLU A 216 15.39 10.88 4.37
N ASP A 217 15.10 12.02 3.73
CA ASP A 217 14.62 12.08 2.35
C ASP A 217 15.50 11.22 1.40
N GLY A 218 14.92 10.12 0.90
CA GLY A 218 15.57 9.16 0.01
C GLY A 218 16.64 8.25 0.65
N GLN A 219 16.85 8.27 1.97
CA GLN A 219 17.90 7.49 2.64
C GLN A 219 17.49 6.86 3.97
N LEU A 220 17.92 5.62 4.19
CA LEU A 220 17.82 4.89 5.44
C LEU A 220 19.21 4.70 6.04
N LEU A 221 19.41 5.20 7.25
CA LEU A 221 20.63 5.03 8.03
C LEU A 221 20.39 4.00 9.14
N VAL A 222 21.23 2.97 9.19
CA VAL A 222 21.19 1.94 10.24
C VAL A 222 22.58 1.80 10.83
N ARG A 223 22.66 1.77 12.17
CA ARG A 223 23.85 1.37 12.92
C ARG A 223 23.52 0.16 13.78
N LEU A 224 24.34 -0.87 13.66
CA LEU A 224 24.23 -2.10 14.43
C LEU A 224 24.93 -1.96 15.77
N LYS A 225 24.35 -2.60 16.78
CA LYS A 225 24.91 -2.74 18.12
C LYS A 225 25.90 -3.92 18.16
N GLU A 226 26.85 -3.84 19.10
CA GLU A 226 27.78 -4.94 19.42
C GLU A 226 27.10 -6.09 20.16
#